data_AF-A0A955P2L7-F1
#
_entry.id   AF-A0A955P2L7-F1
#
_cell.length_a   1.000
_cell.length_b   1.000
_cell.length_c   1.000
_cell.angle_alpha   90.00
_cell.angle_beta   90.00
_cell.angle_gamma   90.00
#
_symmetry.space_group_name_H-M   'P 1'
#
loop_
_entity.id
_entity.type
_entity.pdbx_description
1 polymer ?
#
loop_
_entity_poly.entity_id
_entity_poly.type
_entity_poly.pdbx_seq_one_letter_code
_entity_poly.pdbx_strand_id
1 'polypeptide(L)'
;MPQLRILKTTTERRIEALEDEEAKLNQEIIEFGQVKQEFDQLRTTKEELLGRLRNERDRMAVAQNQKVFIDQITDVKIADEARRPLAPSPTKKNTIILMSIAAAFATGFGLAGAREFMNQTMETTDDVHKHLQLPVLGAIPDKVLR
;
A
#
# COMPACT_ATOMS: atom_id res chain seq x y z
N MET A 1 -72.23 51.75 -28.49
CA MET A 1 -70.76 51.66 -28.62
C MET A 1 -69.90 52.23 -27.47
N PRO A 2 -70.39 52.74 -26.30
CA PRO A 2 -69.49 53.22 -25.23
C PRO A 2 -69.02 52.14 -24.25
N GLN A 3 -69.85 51.12 -23.95
CA GLN A 3 -69.56 50.06 -22.97
C GLN A 3 -68.34 49.18 -23.37
N LEU A 4 -68.20 48.87 -24.66
CA LEU A 4 -67.09 48.07 -25.20
C LEU A 4 -65.73 48.76 -25.05
N ARG A 5 -65.68 50.09 -25.08
CA ARG A 5 -64.42 50.84 -24.93
C ARG A 5 -63.90 50.78 -23.50
N ILE A 6 -64.79 50.88 -22.51
CA ILE A 6 -64.45 50.81 -21.08
C ILE A 6 -63.91 49.42 -20.74
N LEU A 7 -64.54 48.36 -21.26
CA LEU A 7 -64.08 47.00 -21.06
C LEU A 7 -62.68 46.81 -21.63
N LYS A 8 -62.45 47.24 -22.87
CA LYS A 8 -61.14 47.17 -23.53
C LYS A 8 -60.04 47.89 -22.72
N THR A 9 -60.29 49.12 -22.28
CA THR A 9 -59.31 49.87 -21.46
C THR A 9 -59.05 49.24 -20.10
N THR A 10 -60.05 48.58 -19.52
CA THR A 10 -59.89 47.88 -18.24
C THR A 10 -59.05 46.62 -18.41
N THR A 11 -59.25 45.89 -19.50
CA THR A 11 -58.42 44.72 -19.85
C THR A 11 -56.99 45.13 -20.15
N GLU A 12 -56.77 46.20 -20.92
CA GLU A 12 -55.44 46.75 -21.22
C GLU A 12 -54.69 47.15 -19.94
N ARG A 13 -55.35 47.84 -19.01
CA ARG A 13 -54.75 48.17 -17.69
C ARG A 13 -54.40 46.96 -16.84
N ARG A 14 -55.17 45.86 -16.95
CA ARG A 14 -54.85 44.61 -16.23
C ARG A 14 -53.66 43.90 -16.86
N ILE A 15 -53.52 43.95 -18.17
CA ILE A 15 -52.35 43.40 -18.87
C ILE A 15 -51.10 44.18 -18.48
N GLU A 16 -51.15 45.51 -18.52
CA GLU A 16 -50.05 46.38 -18.10
C GLU A 16 -49.65 46.13 -16.63
N ALA A 17 -50.64 45.99 -15.73
CA ALA A 17 -50.36 45.66 -14.33
C ALA A 17 -49.76 44.26 -14.13
N LEU A 18 -50.15 43.27 -14.96
CA LEU A 18 -49.58 41.92 -14.94
C LEU A 18 -48.16 41.91 -15.52
N GLU A 19 -47.89 42.67 -16.57
CA GLU A 19 -46.55 42.82 -17.15
C GLU A 19 -45.59 43.49 -16.15
N ASP A 20 -46.05 44.51 -15.42
CA ASP A 20 -45.29 45.13 -14.32
C ASP A 20 -45.03 44.15 -13.15
N GLU A 21 -45.99 43.27 -12.85
CA GLU A 21 -45.84 42.24 -11.82
C GLU A 21 -44.85 41.15 -12.25
N GLU A 22 -44.89 40.70 -13.50
CA GLU A 22 -43.90 39.77 -14.06
C GLU A 22 -42.50 40.39 -14.11
N ALA A 23 -42.38 41.68 -14.41
CA ALA A 23 -41.10 42.39 -14.38
C ALA A 23 -40.50 42.41 -12.96
N LYS A 24 -41.34 42.64 -11.93
CA LYS A 24 -40.92 42.59 -10.52
C LYS A 24 -40.53 41.18 -10.10
N LEU A 25 -41.31 40.17 -10.46
CA LEU A 25 -40.99 38.76 -10.15
C LEU A 25 -39.69 38.33 -10.82
N ASN A 26 -39.46 38.73 -12.07
CA ASN A 26 -38.22 38.43 -12.77
C ASN A 26 -37.01 39.10 -12.12
N GLN A 27 -37.16 40.34 -11.63
CA GLN A 27 -36.11 41.00 -10.83
C GLN A 27 -35.83 40.23 -9.53
N GLU A 28 -36.86 39.83 -8.79
CA GLU A 28 -36.71 39.07 -7.55
C GLU A 28 -36.04 37.70 -7.79
N ILE A 29 -36.35 37.02 -8.90
CA ILE A 29 -35.69 35.77 -9.30
C ILE A 29 -34.20 35.99 -9.57
N ILE A 30 -33.83 37.10 -10.23
CA ILE A 30 -32.43 37.44 -10.50
C ILE A 30 -31.69 37.71 -9.18
N GLU A 31 -32.28 38.50 -8.29
CA GLU A 31 -31.71 38.80 -6.96
C GLU A 31 -31.56 37.53 -6.12
N PHE A 32 -32.59 36.68 -6.09
CA PHE A 32 -32.52 35.37 -5.42
C PHE A 32 -31.44 34.48 -6.02
N GLY A 33 -31.27 34.50 -7.34
CA GLY A 33 -30.21 33.78 -8.04
C GLY A 33 -28.82 34.24 -7.62
N GLN A 34 -28.60 35.55 -7.48
CA GLN A 34 -27.34 36.13 -7.02
C GLN A 34 -27.03 35.70 -5.58
N VAL A 35 -27.99 35.87 -4.67
CA VAL A 35 -27.83 35.49 -3.25
C VAL A 35 -27.57 34.00 -3.11
N LYS A 36 -28.27 33.16 -3.88
CA LYS A 36 -28.04 31.71 -3.88
C LYS A 36 -26.64 31.36 -4.37
N GLN A 37 -26.16 32.03 -5.41
CA GLN A 37 -24.81 31.84 -5.91
C GLN A 37 -23.76 32.23 -4.86
N GLU A 38 -23.92 33.36 -4.17
CA GLU A 38 -23.05 33.78 -3.08
C GLU A 38 -23.04 32.78 -1.92
N PHE A 39 -24.21 32.23 -1.57
CA PHE A 39 -24.32 31.19 -0.56
C PHE A 39 -23.58 29.91 -0.97
N ASP A 40 -23.74 29.47 -2.21
CA ASP A 40 -23.05 28.27 -2.74
C ASP A 40 -21.53 28.48 -2.80
N GLN A 41 -21.09 29.69 -3.16
CA GLN A 41 -19.67 30.07 -3.10
C GLN A 41 -19.15 29.99 -1.67
N LEU A 42 -19.84 30.60 -0.71
CA LEU A 42 -19.44 30.60 0.70
C LEU A 42 -19.40 29.19 1.28
N ARG A 43 -20.37 28.35 0.93
CA ARG A 43 -20.41 26.93 1.32
C ARG A 43 -19.20 26.18 0.78
N THR A 44 -18.85 26.38 -0.49
CA THR A 44 -17.69 25.76 -1.13
C THR A 44 -16.40 26.20 -0.47
N THR A 45 -16.22 27.51 -0.23
CA THR A 45 -15.04 28.04 0.46
C THR A 45 -14.92 27.49 1.88
N LYS A 46 -16.03 27.35 2.61
CA LYS A 46 -16.04 26.73 3.94
C LYS A 46 -15.56 25.29 3.89
N GLU A 47 -16.08 24.48 2.96
CA GLU A 47 -15.67 23.08 2.78
C GLU A 47 -14.19 22.97 2.44
N GLU A 48 -13.68 23.87 1.58
CA GLU A 48 -12.27 23.94 1.25
C GLU A 48 -11.40 24.28 2.47
N LEU A 49 -11.77 25.29 3.26
CA LEU A 49 -11.04 25.68 4.47
C LEU A 49 -11.02 24.55 5.52
N LEU A 50 -12.15 23.86 5.69
CA LEU A 50 -12.22 22.67 6.56
C LEU A 50 -11.34 21.54 6.04
N GLY A 51 -11.29 21.34 4.72
CA GLY A 51 -10.39 20.39 4.08
C GLY A 51 -8.91 20.74 4.32
N ARG A 52 -8.52 22.00 4.14
CA ARG A 52 -7.17 22.49 4.43
C ARG A 52 -6.79 22.30 5.90
N LEU A 53 -7.69 22.61 6.84
CA LEU A 53 -7.46 22.41 8.27
C LEU A 53 -7.30 20.93 8.64
N ARG A 54 -8.10 20.03 8.04
CA ARG A 54 -7.94 18.57 8.22
C ARG A 54 -6.58 18.11 7.69
N ASN A 55 -6.23 18.51 6.46
CA ASN A 55 -4.95 18.14 5.85
C ASN A 55 -3.76 18.62 6.68
N GLU A 56 -3.79 19.85 7.19
CA GLU A 56 -2.73 20.37 8.08
C GLU A 56 -2.70 19.63 9.42
N ARG A 57 -3.84 19.31 10.02
CA ARG A 57 -3.88 18.48 11.25
C ARG A 57 -3.33 17.08 11.03
N ASP A 58 -3.68 16.42 9.93
CA ASP A 58 -3.20 15.08 9.61
C ASP A 58 -1.69 15.11 9.32
N ARG A 59 -1.21 16.14 8.61
CA ARG A 59 0.23 16.40 8.44
C ARG A 59 0.93 16.61 9.77
N MET A 60 0.34 17.36 10.70
CA MET A 60 0.91 17.54 12.04
C MET A 60 0.88 16.25 12.86
N ALA A 61 -0.14 15.39 12.73
CA ALA A 61 -0.20 14.11 13.43
C ALA A 61 0.87 13.13 12.90
N VAL A 62 1.03 13.05 11.57
CA VAL A 62 2.10 12.27 10.93
C VAL A 62 3.47 12.85 11.28
N ALA A 63 3.62 14.17 11.22
CA ALA A 63 4.84 14.85 11.62
C ALA A 63 5.10 14.72 13.12
N GLN A 64 4.09 14.61 13.99
CA GLN A 64 4.27 14.38 15.43
C GLN A 64 4.87 13.00 15.68
N ASN A 65 4.46 11.97 14.93
CA ASN A 65 5.14 10.67 15.03
C ASN A 65 6.62 10.76 14.65
N GLN A 66 7.01 11.68 13.76
CA GLN A 66 8.41 11.92 13.41
C GLN A 66 9.12 12.94 14.33
N LYS A 67 8.41 13.96 14.81
CA LYS A 67 8.89 15.02 15.70
C LYS A 67 8.97 14.57 17.14
N VAL A 68 8.19 13.58 17.59
CA VAL A 68 8.41 12.95 18.90
C VAL A 68 9.80 12.30 18.96
N PHE A 69 10.33 11.82 17.83
CA PHE A 69 11.75 11.43 17.77
C PHE A 69 12.68 12.64 17.77
N ILE A 70 12.34 13.77 17.12
CA ILE A 70 13.26 14.93 16.94
C ILE A 70 13.23 15.95 18.10
N ASP A 71 12.08 16.24 18.72
CA ASP A 71 11.95 17.14 19.89
C ASP A 71 12.60 16.53 21.14
N GLN A 72 12.60 15.20 21.29
CA GLN A 72 13.43 14.50 22.29
C GLN A 72 14.94 14.65 22.02
N ILE A 73 15.34 15.01 20.79
CA ILE A 73 16.74 15.20 20.38
C ILE A 73 17.13 16.69 20.43
N THR A 74 16.21 17.63 20.67
CA THR A 74 16.56 19.07 20.61
C THR A 74 17.23 19.58 21.89
N ASP A 75 17.08 18.88 23.01
CA ASP A 75 17.90 19.09 24.23
C ASP A 75 19.04 18.07 24.31
N VAL A 76 19.84 17.97 23.24
CA VAL A 76 21.05 17.14 23.23
C VAL A 76 22.24 17.98 23.68
N LYS A 77 22.53 17.87 24.97
CA LYS A 77 23.84 18.24 25.52
C LYS A 77 24.82 17.13 25.16
N ILE A 78 25.96 17.47 24.55
CA ILE A 78 27.04 16.51 24.27
C ILE A 78 27.56 16.01 25.61
N ALA A 79 27.19 14.79 26.00
CA ALA A 79 27.57 14.18 27.28
C ALA A 79 28.96 13.53 27.25
N ASP A 80 29.38 13.01 26.09
CA ASP A 80 30.71 12.41 25.89
C ASP A 80 31.20 12.71 24.47
N GLU A 81 32.49 13.02 24.33
CA GLU A 81 33.12 13.26 23.04
C GLU A 81 33.31 11.94 22.28
N ALA A 82 33.20 11.98 20.96
CA ALA A 82 33.35 10.79 20.13
C ALA A 82 34.77 10.21 20.22
N ARG A 83 34.92 9.11 20.97
CA ARG A 83 36.18 8.36 21.04
C ARG A 83 36.30 7.39 19.89
N ARG A 84 37.52 7.26 19.35
CA ARG A 84 37.82 6.22 18.36
C ARG A 84 37.63 4.85 19.01
N PRO A 85 36.92 3.91 18.36
CA PRO A 85 36.72 2.58 18.91
C PRO A 85 38.09 1.89 19.06
N LEU A 86 38.38 1.41 20.27
CA LEU A 86 39.65 0.75 20.59
C LEU A 86 39.82 -0.58 19.85
N ALA A 87 38.71 -1.20 19.46
CA ALA A 87 38.69 -2.45 18.73
C ALA A 87 37.49 -2.49 17.76
N PRO A 88 37.60 -3.24 16.66
CA PRO A 88 36.48 -3.48 15.76
C PRO A 88 35.37 -4.27 16.47
N SER A 89 34.13 -4.12 15.97
CA SER A 89 32.98 -4.86 16.49
C SER A 89 33.25 -6.38 16.51
N PRO A 90 32.97 -7.07 17.64
CA PRO A 90 33.25 -8.49 17.77
C PRO A 90 32.40 -9.28 16.78
N THR A 91 33.06 -9.79 15.74
CA THR A 91 32.42 -10.67 14.76
C THR A 91 32.52 -12.12 15.26
N LYS A 92 31.39 -12.83 15.27
CA LYS A 92 31.31 -14.25 15.67
C LYS A 92 31.82 -15.19 14.56
N LYS A 93 33.08 -15.01 14.14
CA LYS A 93 33.70 -15.74 13.02
C LYS A 93 33.60 -17.26 13.19
N ASN A 94 33.83 -17.76 14.40
CA ASN A 94 33.78 -19.19 14.70
C ASN A 94 32.38 -19.79 14.48
N THR A 95 31.32 -19.05 14.84
CA THR A 95 29.94 -19.49 14.64
C THR A 95 29.60 -19.57 13.16
N ILE A 96 30.05 -18.59 12.36
CA ILE A 96 29.83 -18.56 10.91
C ILE A 96 30.54 -19.74 10.25
N ILE A 97 31.80 -20.01 10.63
CA ILE A 97 32.57 -21.12 10.11
C ILE A 97 31.90 -22.47 10.47
N LEU A 98 31.50 -22.65 11.73
CA LEU A 98 30.86 -23.88 12.17
C LEU A 98 29.52 -24.12 11.44
N MET A 99 28.71 -23.08 11.25
CA MET A 99 27.46 -23.14 10.50
C MET A 99 27.70 -23.50 9.03
N SER A 100 28.72 -22.92 8.40
CA SER A 100 29.04 -23.23 7.01
C SER A 100 29.50 -24.67 6.81
N ILE A 101 30.30 -25.22 7.74
CA ILE A 101 30.72 -26.62 7.72
C ILE A 101 29.51 -27.55 7.90
N ALA A 102 28.65 -27.25 8.88
CA ALA A 102 27.44 -28.04 9.11
C ALA A 102 26.51 -28.04 7.88
N ALA A 103 26.30 -26.88 7.26
CA ALA A 103 25.50 -26.76 6.05
C ALA A 103 26.11 -27.52 4.84
N ALA A 104 27.44 -27.47 4.70
CA ALA A 104 28.14 -28.20 3.64
C ALA A 104 28.01 -29.72 3.81
N PHE A 105 28.14 -30.23 5.03
CA PHE A 105 27.93 -31.66 5.31
C PHE A 105 26.49 -32.09 5.10
N ALA A 106 25.52 -31.33 5.62
CA ALA A 106 24.10 -31.62 5.44
C ALA A 106 23.74 -31.69 3.95
N THR A 107 24.24 -30.74 3.16
CA THR A 107 23.99 -30.69 1.71
C THR A 107 24.76 -31.77 0.96
N GLY A 108 26.02 -32.04 1.31
CA GLY A 108 26.83 -33.07 0.67
C GLY A 108 26.28 -34.48 0.89
N PHE A 109 26.00 -34.86 2.15
CA PHE A 109 25.38 -36.14 2.46
C PHE A 109 23.94 -36.22 1.94
N GLY A 110 23.17 -35.14 2.07
CA GLY A 110 21.81 -35.06 1.56
C GLY A 110 21.75 -35.27 0.04
N LEU A 111 22.63 -34.63 -0.72
CA LEU A 111 22.69 -34.80 -2.17
C LEU A 111 23.22 -36.17 -2.59
N ALA A 112 24.22 -36.72 -1.89
CA ALA A 112 24.73 -38.06 -2.17
C ALA A 112 23.64 -39.13 -1.93
N GLY A 113 22.92 -39.03 -0.81
CA GLY A 113 21.79 -39.92 -0.51
C GLY A 113 20.61 -39.72 -1.47
N ALA A 114 20.30 -38.48 -1.85
CA ALA A 114 19.26 -38.20 -2.83
C ALA A 114 19.61 -38.75 -4.22
N ARG A 115 20.89 -38.67 -4.62
CA ARG A 115 21.39 -39.27 -5.87
C ARG A 115 21.21 -40.79 -5.86
N GLU A 116 21.54 -41.44 -4.75
CA GLU A 116 21.36 -42.88 -4.58
C GLU A 116 19.88 -43.27 -4.63
N PHE A 117 19.02 -42.55 -3.91
CA PHE A 117 17.57 -42.80 -3.92
C PHE A 117 16.94 -42.62 -5.32
N MET A 118 17.48 -41.71 -6.13
CA MET A 118 17.03 -41.50 -7.50
C MET A 118 17.62 -42.52 -8.50
N ASN A 119 18.69 -43.24 -8.12
CA ASN A 119 19.27 -44.28 -8.94
C ASN A 119 18.48 -45.59 -8.77
N GLN A 120 17.60 -45.90 -9.72
CA GLN A 120 16.79 -47.14 -9.74
C GLN A 120 17.46 -48.28 -10.55
N THR A 121 18.79 -48.32 -10.59
CA THR A 121 19.51 -49.32 -11.38
C THR A 121 19.88 -50.52 -10.50
N MET A 122 19.57 -51.74 -10.96
CA MET A 122 19.90 -53.00 -10.27
C MET A 122 21.37 -53.35 -10.52
N GLU A 123 22.29 -52.79 -9.75
CA GLU A 123 23.72 -53.06 -9.91
C GLU A 123 24.23 -54.14 -8.95
N THR A 124 23.52 -54.40 -7.84
CA THR A 124 23.96 -55.33 -6.80
C THR A 124 23.22 -56.67 -6.87
N THR A 125 23.89 -57.74 -6.49
CA THR A 125 23.32 -59.11 -6.43
C THR A 125 22.07 -59.19 -5.54
N ASP A 126 21.99 -58.36 -4.50
CA ASP A 126 20.82 -58.23 -3.62
C ASP A 126 19.61 -57.57 -4.30
N ASP A 127 19.84 -56.66 -5.25
CA ASP A 127 18.77 -55.95 -5.96
C ASP A 127 18.01 -56.89 -6.91
N VAL A 128 18.74 -57.85 -7.54
CA VAL A 128 18.17 -58.93 -8.36
C VAL A 128 17.29 -59.86 -7.52
N HIS A 129 17.75 -60.23 -6.32
CA HIS A 129 17.00 -61.12 -5.44
C HIS A 129 15.71 -60.46 -4.93
N LYS A 130 15.76 -59.18 -4.56
CA LYS A 130 14.58 -58.43 -4.09
C LYS A 130 13.55 -58.16 -5.18
N HIS A 131 13.97 -57.81 -6.39
CA HIS A 131 13.02 -57.42 -7.45
C HIS A 131 12.51 -58.60 -8.27
N LEU A 132 13.33 -59.63 -8.51
CA LEU A 132 12.92 -60.79 -9.30
C LEU A 132 12.57 -62.02 -8.46
N GLN A 133 12.82 -62.02 -7.14
CA GLN A 133 12.56 -63.15 -6.22
C GLN A 133 13.18 -64.49 -6.66
N LEU A 134 14.21 -64.44 -7.49
CA LEU A 134 14.91 -65.62 -7.99
C LEU A 134 16.23 -65.80 -7.24
N PRO A 135 16.59 -67.04 -6.85
CA PRO A 135 17.89 -67.31 -6.26
C PRO A 135 19.00 -67.01 -7.28
N VAL A 136 20.01 -66.25 -6.87
CA VAL A 136 21.14 -65.90 -7.73
C VAL A 136 21.98 -67.16 -7.98
N LEU A 137 22.07 -67.56 -9.24
CA LEU A 137 22.75 -68.80 -9.66
C LEU A 137 24.28 -68.65 -9.80
N GLY A 138 24.79 -67.41 -9.73
CA GLY A 138 26.22 -67.08 -9.77
C GLY A 138 26.44 -65.63 -10.14
N ALA A 139 27.47 -64.99 -9.56
CA ALA A 139 27.88 -63.62 -9.88
C ALA A 139 29.18 -63.65 -10.69
N ILE A 140 29.22 -62.94 -11.82
CA ILE A 140 30.46 -62.77 -12.59
C ILE A 140 31.20 -61.57 -11.98
N PRO A 141 32.39 -61.77 -11.37
CA PRO A 141 33.12 -60.66 -10.79
C PRO A 141 33.67 -59.77 -11.90
N ASP A 142 33.28 -58.50 -11.91
CA ASP A 142 33.85 -57.55 -12.86
C ASP A 142 35.19 -57.05 -12.32
N LYS A 143 36.24 -57.50 -13.01
CA LYS A 143 37.67 -57.19 -12.92
C LYS A 143 38.25 -56.74 -11.57
N VAL A 144 39.08 -57.63 -11.00
CA VAL A 144 40.20 -57.25 -10.13
C VAL A 144 41.23 -56.50 -10.97
N LEU A 145 41.25 -55.18 -10.88
CA LEU A 145 42.38 -54.37 -11.32
C LEU A 145 43.15 -53.91 -10.08
N ARG A 146 44.42 -54.31 -10.08
CA ARG A 146 45.43 -54.12 -9.04
C ARG A 146 45.84 -52.66 -8.89
#